data_AF-A0A6G0X5G9-F1
#
_entry.id   AF-A0A6G0X5G9-F1
#
_cell.length_a   1.000
_cell.length_b   1.000
_cell.length_c   1.000
_cell.angle_alpha   90.00
_cell.angle_beta   90.00
_cell.angle_gamma   90.00
#
_symmetry.space_group_name_H-M   'P 1'
#
loop_
_entity.id
_entity.type
_entity.pdbx_description
1 polymer ?
#
loop_
_entity_poly.entity_id
_entity_poly.type
_entity_poly.pdbx_seq_one_letter_code
_entity_poly.pdbx_strand_id
1 'polypeptide(L)'
;MYSINRGKKATTLVATPLLESKKRKADEMTSTIPAAVVAAASCWEDVLHAKKTTLMPEDHKVYLELKQRKLAAQKSGLPEILALSESERETYTRIDALVVAERRNFRKQFERLAKKELVVLTTLPAAIEKKVDEELRLRCEHVKNLYPQLYTPISQLDLSAKVLEIATPKHKLQGLVKKTPLTIREMPSVELPESTCRWPIGSVVSGDGTMRSLMTKHKCSIAMAASTLGALFDNHDGRFRKLWTIPVTVTAVESRREVYLDKPLVNAKWSSREKLTMYCRHLLKQYLKVPDVKTQSYHVWDFSGIPVLLRASSYTNAETKQPVTIHAKVDYEWSSLPEQITESERSAMWLHSWIRGNADIVYGLFHANGHRMLDLKQETIASTVSTDENPLSKFQLVQQILQHVMDLPPGQYLLVHADGAVKIYGSETTMSSSEKSLDLHERLDRAGAWDRSNMAGVLPQWSPSLVQIPYTFLQPSYCASYFHGNGRCDRIAQHKRCGHVHIRQCKARFIYQATAGPTLKKEQPRRRPSFTYCKPFTWAKRCFKANCTLEHLTMEAMLHRYAHEIIYPRPSKGKTKANTSAAPPLPPPPSEVAGTTDGAPAAASETI
;
A
#
# COMPACT_ATOMS: atom_id res chain seq x y z
N MET A 1 -20.03 -23.02 69.97
CA MET A 1 -20.67 -22.26 71.05
C MET A 1 -21.08 -20.89 70.50
N TYR A 2 -22.28 -20.37 70.86
CA TYR A 2 -22.82 -19.02 70.60
C TYR A 2 -22.55 -18.40 69.20
N SER A 3 -23.49 -18.29 68.25
CA SER A 3 -24.88 -17.80 68.30
C SER A 3 -25.04 -16.40 68.91
N ILE A 4 -25.47 -15.44 68.09
CA ILE A 4 -26.64 -14.58 68.37
C ILE A 4 -27.33 -14.23 67.05
N ASN A 5 -28.64 -14.50 67.00
CA ASN A 5 -29.58 -14.13 65.93
C ASN A 5 -30.15 -12.72 66.16
N ARG A 6 -30.61 -12.07 65.07
CA ARG A 6 -31.90 -11.32 64.93
C ARG A 6 -31.82 -10.37 63.70
N GLY A 7 -32.70 -10.38 62.69
CA GLY A 7 -33.71 -11.36 62.29
C GLY A 7 -35.03 -10.74 61.79
N LYS A 8 -35.51 -11.18 60.61
CA LYS A 8 -36.91 -11.04 60.06
C LYS A 8 -37.31 -9.58 59.69
N LYS A 9 -38.20 -9.23 58.75
CA LYS A 9 -39.15 -9.86 57.77
C LYS A 9 -39.39 -8.77 56.65
N ALA A 10 -39.93 -8.96 55.43
CA ALA A 10 -40.44 -10.10 54.66
C ALA A 10 -40.49 -9.80 53.13
N THR A 11 -40.90 -10.82 52.35
CA THR A 11 -41.53 -10.91 51.01
C THR A 11 -42.29 -9.66 50.51
N THR A 12 -42.22 -9.26 49.22
CA THR A 12 -42.96 -9.92 48.11
C THR A 12 -42.39 -9.63 46.71
N LEU A 13 -42.41 -10.65 45.84
CA LEU A 13 -42.05 -10.58 44.42
C LEU A 13 -43.21 -10.05 43.57
N VAL A 14 -42.94 -9.08 42.69
CA VAL A 14 -43.72 -8.83 41.46
C VAL A 14 -42.73 -8.67 40.31
N ALA A 15 -42.87 -9.47 39.26
CA ALA A 15 -41.97 -9.49 38.11
C ALA A 15 -42.67 -8.97 36.86
N THR A 16 -42.09 -7.96 36.18
CA THR A 16 -42.37 -7.53 34.79
C THR A 16 -41.29 -6.48 34.40
N PRO A 17 -41.04 -6.17 33.11
CA PRO A 17 -39.69 -6.42 32.57
C PRO A 17 -38.83 -5.17 32.32
N LEU A 18 -37.60 -5.19 32.84
CA LEU A 18 -36.53 -4.22 32.54
C LEU A 18 -35.82 -4.54 31.20
N LEU A 19 -36.50 -4.35 30.07
CA LEU A 19 -35.91 -4.56 28.74
C LEU A 19 -35.99 -3.37 27.77
N GLU A 20 -36.82 -2.35 28.03
CA GLU A 20 -36.95 -1.19 27.12
C GLU A 20 -36.10 0.04 27.52
N SER A 21 -35.70 0.15 28.79
CA SER A 21 -34.93 1.30 29.30
C SER A 21 -33.45 1.34 28.87
N LYS A 22 -32.88 0.21 28.43
CA LYS A 22 -31.50 0.16 27.90
C LYS A 22 -31.39 0.48 26.41
N LYS A 23 -32.48 0.44 25.64
CA LYS A 23 -32.47 0.69 24.20
C LYS A 23 -32.47 2.19 23.88
N ARG A 24 -33.36 2.96 24.54
CA ARG A 24 -33.46 4.43 24.35
C ARG A 24 -32.17 5.18 24.68
N LYS A 25 -31.38 4.70 25.65
CA LYS A 25 -30.10 5.33 26.05
C LYS A 25 -28.92 5.03 25.10
N ALA A 26 -29.10 4.12 24.13
CA ALA A 26 -28.14 3.90 23.05
C ALA A 26 -28.47 4.78 21.84
N ASP A 27 -29.76 4.87 21.47
CA ASP A 27 -30.19 5.61 20.27
C ASP A 27 -29.98 7.14 20.41
N GLU A 28 -30.16 7.69 21.61
CA GLU A 28 -29.96 9.13 21.91
C GLU A 28 -28.47 9.55 21.91
N MET A 29 -27.53 8.58 21.92
CA MET A 29 -26.09 8.81 21.88
C MET A 29 -25.51 8.88 20.44
N THR A 30 -26.38 8.74 19.43
CA THR A 30 -26.00 8.69 17.99
C THR A 30 -26.16 10.02 17.26
N SER A 31 -26.62 11.08 17.95
CA SER A 31 -26.75 12.43 17.40
C SER A 31 -25.59 13.31 17.86
N THR A 32 -24.91 13.95 16.90
CA THR A 32 -23.81 14.91 17.13
C THR A 32 -22.54 14.31 17.75
N ILE A 33 -21.64 13.77 16.92
CA ILE A 33 -20.22 13.66 17.28
C ILE A 33 -19.69 15.11 17.39
N PRO A 34 -19.25 15.59 18.58
CA PRO A 34 -18.71 16.93 18.68
C PRO A 34 -17.36 16.99 17.98
N ALA A 35 -17.11 18.03 17.17
CA ALA A 35 -15.81 18.27 16.53
C ALA A 35 -14.64 18.35 17.54
N ALA A 36 -14.93 18.50 18.84
CA ALA A 36 -13.97 18.47 19.94
C ALA A 36 -13.21 17.14 20.11
N VAL A 37 -13.71 16.00 19.62
CA VAL A 37 -12.97 14.71 19.72
C VAL A 37 -11.75 14.67 18.79
N VAL A 38 -11.73 15.51 17.74
CA VAL A 38 -10.57 15.68 16.83
C VAL A 38 -9.43 16.49 17.49
N ALA A 39 -9.69 17.15 18.63
CA ALA A 39 -8.74 18.03 19.32
C ALA A 39 -7.96 17.36 20.46
N ALA A 40 -7.98 16.03 20.57
CA ALA A 40 -7.00 15.30 21.37
C ALA A 40 -5.63 15.44 20.70
N ALA A 41 -4.79 16.37 21.17
CA ALA A 41 -3.48 16.68 20.61
C ALA A 41 -2.66 15.38 20.41
N SER A 42 -2.52 14.97 19.14
CA SER A 42 -2.09 13.62 18.75
C SER A 42 -0.77 13.24 19.43
N CYS A 43 -0.74 12.14 20.20
CA CYS A 43 0.54 11.66 20.77
C CYS A 43 1.48 11.12 19.68
N TRP A 44 0.97 10.92 18.48
CA TRP A 44 1.61 10.44 17.26
C TRP A 44 2.76 11.30 16.76
N GLU A 45 2.58 12.62 16.78
CA GLU A 45 3.66 13.54 16.43
C GLU A 45 4.81 13.43 17.44
N ASP A 46 4.55 13.12 18.72
CA ASP A 46 5.64 12.85 19.69
C ASP A 46 6.40 11.55 19.35
N VAL A 47 5.78 10.60 18.62
CA VAL A 47 6.44 9.39 18.10
C VAL A 47 7.34 9.71 16.91
N LEU A 48 6.85 10.55 15.98
CA LEU A 48 7.58 11.03 14.81
C LEU A 48 8.71 12.01 15.18
N HIS A 49 8.56 12.70 16.31
CA HIS A 49 9.47 13.77 16.77
C HIS A 49 10.22 13.46 18.09
N ALA A 50 10.33 12.18 18.47
CA ALA A 50 11.33 11.74 19.44
C ALA A 50 12.66 11.43 18.72
N LYS A 51 13.79 11.93 19.23
CA LYS A 51 15.12 11.55 18.73
C LYS A 51 15.37 10.10 19.14
N LYS A 52 15.32 9.17 18.19
CA LYS A 52 15.43 7.73 18.43
C LYS A 52 16.71 7.09 17.92
N THR A 53 17.39 7.74 16.98
CA THR A 53 18.63 7.20 16.43
C THR A 53 19.80 7.31 17.41
N THR A 54 20.54 6.21 17.46
CA THR A 54 21.83 6.01 18.11
C THR A 54 23.00 6.29 17.17
N LEU A 55 22.72 6.46 15.86
CA LEU A 55 23.73 6.79 14.84
C LEU A 55 24.30 8.18 15.06
N MET A 56 25.62 8.28 14.89
CA MET A 56 26.31 9.57 14.85
C MET A 56 26.03 10.31 13.53
N PRO A 57 26.04 11.66 13.52
CA PRO A 57 25.83 12.45 12.29
C PRO A 57 26.79 12.08 11.14
N GLU A 58 27.99 11.63 11.47
CA GLU A 58 29.04 11.23 10.54
C GLU A 58 28.68 9.89 9.88
N ASP A 59 28.41 8.84 10.68
CA ASP A 59 27.90 7.53 10.22
C ASP A 59 26.61 7.69 9.37
N HIS A 60 25.75 8.63 9.76
CA HIS A 60 24.52 8.97 9.04
C HIS A 60 24.79 9.54 7.63
N LYS A 61 25.72 10.48 7.50
CA LYS A 61 26.12 11.04 6.20
C LYS A 61 26.76 9.97 5.31
N VAL A 62 27.69 9.17 5.87
CA VAL A 62 28.38 8.08 5.17
C VAL A 62 27.38 7.06 4.64
N TYR A 63 26.42 6.60 5.46
CA TYR A 63 25.39 5.66 5.01
C TYR A 63 24.54 6.20 3.85
N LEU A 64 24.17 7.48 3.87
CA LEU A 64 23.41 8.08 2.76
C LEU A 64 24.22 8.13 1.46
N GLU A 65 25.51 8.46 1.54
CA GLU A 65 26.41 8.50 0.38
C GLU A 65 26.64 7.10 -0.22
N LEU A 66 26.95 6.11 0.62
CA LEU A 66 27.11 4.71 0.21
C LEU A 66 25.81 4.15 -0.38
N LYS A 67 24.65 4.46 0.23
CA LYS A 67 23.34 4.08 -0.30
C LYS A 67 23.06 4.74 -1.65
N GLN A 68 23.43 6.01 -1.84
CA GLN A 68 23.26 6.71 -3.10
C GLN A 68 24.15 6.10 -4.20
N ARG A 69 25.41 5.76 -3.89
CA ARG A 69 26.31 5.06 -4.82
C ARG A 69 25.78 3.67 -5.21
N LYS A 70 25.31 2.88 -4.25
CA LYS A 70 24.65 1.58 -4.50
C LYS A 70 23.42 1.73 -5.42
N LEU A 71 22.54 2.70 -5.14
CA LEU A 71 21.37 2.98 -5.98
C LEU A 71 21.73 3.51 -7.39
N ALA A 72 22.82 4.28 -7.52
CA ALA A 72 23.30 4.76 -8.81
C ALA A 72 23.87 3.61 -9.65
N ALA A 73 24.69 2.75 -9.07
CA ALA A 73 25.25 1.56 -9.73
C ALA A 73 24.15 0.58 -10.17
N GLN A 74 23.15 0.32 -9.32
CA GLN A 74 21.98 -0.49 -9.68
C GLN A 74 21.20 0.12 -10.86
N LYS A 75 21.04 1.46 -10.91
CA LYS A 75 20.39 2.14 -12.05
C LYS A 75 21.19 2.10 -13.34
N SER A 76 22.52 2.03 -13.27
CA SER A 76 23.40 1.81 -14.43
C SER A 76 23.60 0.33 -14.77
N GLY A 77 22.85 -0.59 -14.14
CA GLY A 77 22.93 -2.04 -14.41
C GLY A 77 24.18 -2.73 -13.87
N LEU A 78 24.99 -2.05 -13.05
CA LEU A 78 26.19 -2.63 -12.45
C LEU A 78 25.81 -3.51 -11.24
N PRO A 79 26.41 -4.72 -11.11
CA PRO A 79 26.26 -5.53 -9.91
C PRO A 79 26.65 -4.76 -8.65
N GLU A 80 25.91 -5.00 -7.55
CA GLU A 80 26.20 -4.38 -6.24
C GLU A 80 27.65 -4.61 -5.80
N ILE A 81 28.25 -5.72 -6.21
CA ILE A 81 29.64 -6.09 -5.90
C ILE A 81 30.65 -5.08 -6.46
N LEU A 82 30.32 -4.34 -7.52
CA LEU A 82 31.20 -3.34 -8.13
C LEU A 82 30.87 -1.90 -7.68
N ALA A 83 29.81 -1.70 -6.90
CA ALA A 83 29.35 -0.36 -6.49
C ALA A 83 30.16 0.25 -5.33
N LEU A 84 30.65 -0.62 -4.44
CA LEU A 84 31.30 -0.30 -3.18
C LEU A 84 32.54 -1.18 -2.99
N SER A 85 33.62 -0.60 -2.47
CA SER A 85 34.79 -1.37 -2.01
C SER A 85 34.41 -2.35 -0.89
N GLU A 86 35.33 -3.24 -0.53
CA GLU A 86 35.12 -4.20 0.56
C GLU A 86 34.89 -3.49 1.91
N SER A 87 35.74 -2.52 2.26
CA SER A 87 35.61 -1.70 3.47
C SER A 87 34.37 -0.79 3.47
N GLU A 88 33.98 -0.25 2.31
CA GLU A 88 32.73 0.50 2.14
C GLU A 88 31.48 -0.39 2.34
N ARG A 89 31.60 -1.68 2.00
CA ARG A 89 30.51 -2.64 2.15
C ARG A 89 30.36 -3.13 3.59
N GLU A 90 31.45 -3.39 4.29
CA GLU A 90 31.45 -3.71 5.72
C GLU A 90 30.91 -2.55 6.56
N THR A 91 31.32 -1.31 6.24
CA THR A 91 30.78 -0.12 6.90
C THR A 91 29.30 0.10 6.56
N TYR A 92 28.89 -0.13 5.30
CA TYR A 92 27.48 -0.11 4.92
C TYR A 92 26.64 -1.16 5.67
N THR A 93 27.05 -2.43 5.71
CA THR A 93 26.29 -3.51 6.39
C THR A 93 26.23 -3.31 7.90
N ARG A 94 27.32 -2.85 8.53
CA ARG A 94 27.32 -2.45 9.96
C ARG A 94 26.25 -1.40 10.25
N ILE A 95 26.19 -0.33 9.46
CA ILE A 95 25.25 0.77 9.69
C ILE A 95 23.82 0.37 9.28
N ASP A 96 23.65 -0.40 8.20
CA ASP A 96 22.33 -0.86 7.75
C ASP A 96 21.65 -1.75 8.79
N ALA A 97 22.40 -2.64 9.46
CA ALA A 97 21.88 -3.46 10.56
C ALA A 97 21.31 -2.60 11.71
N LEU A 98 21.99 -1.49 12.07
CA LEU A 98 21.49 -0.52 13.06
C LEU A 98 20.25 0.21 12.54
N VAL A 99 20.25 0.67 11.29
CA VAL A 99 19.09 1.33 10.65
C VAL A 99 17.86 0.42 10.62
N VAL A 100 18.03 -0.86 10.29
CA VAL A 100 16.96 -1.87 10.28
C VAL A 100 16.43 -2.10 11.70
N ALA A 101 17.30 -2.20 12.71
CA ALA A 101 16.90 -2.33 14.11
C ALA A 101 16.12 -1.09 14.61
N GLU A 102 16.59 0.12 14.30
CA GLU A 102 15.92 1.37 14.67
C GLU A 102 14.54 1.51 14.00
N ARG A 103 14.43 1.23 12.70
CA ARG A 103 13.14 1.19 11.99
C ARG A 103 12.18 0.16 12.57
N ARG A 104 12.68 -1.02 12.95
CA ARG A 104 11.88 -2.07 13.60
C ARG A 104 11.37 -1.61 14.97
N ASN A 105 12.20 -0.91 15.74
CA ASN A 105 11.83 -0.33 17.02
C ASN A 105 10.83 0.83 16.87
N PHE A 106 11.01 1.70 15.87
CA PHE A 106 10.04 2.74 15.51
C PHE A 106 8.68 2.12 15.20
N ARG A 107 8.64 1.09 14.33
CA ARG A 107 7.39 0.40 13.96
C ARG A 107 6.70 -0.22 15.18
N LYS A 108 7.43 -0.93 16.05
CA LYS A 108 6.86 -1.49 17.29
C LYS A 108 6.27 -0.43 18.22
N GLN A 109 6.90 0.75 18.32
CA GLN A 109 6.38 1.86 19.13
C GLN A 109 5.13 2.49 18.49
N PHE A 110 5.15 2.71 17.17
CA PHE A 110 4.00 3.17 16.41
C PHE A 110 2.81 2.22 16.57
N GLU A 111 2.99 0.92 16.36
CA GLU A 111 1.96 -0.10 16.55
C GLU A 111 1.44 -0.16 18.00
N ARG A 112 2.28 0.10 19.01
CA ARG A 112 1.86 0.14 20.41
C ARG A 112 0.96 1.34 20.70
N LEU A 113 1.25 2.51 20.12
CA LEU A 113 0.45 3.72 20.32
C LEU A 113 -0.82 3.72 19.45
N ALA A 114 -0.76 3.11 18.27
CA ALA A 114 -1.93 2.71 17.48
C ALA A 114 -2.90 1.86 18.30
N LYS A 115 -2.38 0.87 19.03
CA LYS A 115 -3.15 0.03 19.96
C LYS A 115 -3.60 0.75 21.23
N LYS A 116 -3.12 1.97 21.52
CA LYS A 116 -3.50 2.75 22.70
C LYS A 116 -4.61 3.77 22.42
N GLU A 117 -4.56 4.47 21.28
CA GLU A 117 -5.65 5.37 20.83
C GLU A 117 -6.74 4.61 20.02
N LEU A 118 -6.68 3.28 20.07
CA LEU A 118 -7.38 2.30 19.23
C LEU A 118 -8.91 2.42 19.18
N VAL A 119 -9.54 2.92 20.25
CA VAL A 119 -11.00 2.84 20.45
C VAL A 119 -11.77 3.84 19.57
N VAL A 120 -11.16 4.96 19.17
CA VAL A 120 -11.88 6.07 18.52
C VAL A 120 -11.70 6.10 17.00
N LEU A 121 -10.55 5.65 16.48
CA LEU A 121 -10.21 5.77 15.04
C LEU A 121 -10.45 4.50 14.22
N THR A 122 -10.64 3.33 14.86
CA THR A 122 -10.78 2.05 14.14
C THR A 122 -12.19 1.46 14.13
N THR A 123 -13.16 2.14 14.78
CA THR A 123 -14.58 1.83 14.67
C THR A 123 -15.07 2.14 13.27
N LEU A 124 -15.29 1.09 12.47
CA LEU A 124 -16.03 1.19 11.22
C LEU A 124 -17.41 1.82 11.49
N PRO A 125 -17.87 2.77 10.67
CA PRO A 125 -19.27 3.19 10.71
C PRO A 125 -20.16 1.96 10.53
N ALA A 126 -21.14 1.75 11.42
CA ALA A 126 -21.94 0.52 11.46
C ALA A 126 -22.66 0.22 10.13
N ALA A 127 -23.04 1.26 9.38
CA ALA A 127 -23.61 1.14 8.04
C ALA A 127 -22.61 0.58 6.99
N ILE A 128 -21.32 0.89 7.11
CA ILE A 128 -20.27 0.32 6.26
C ILE A 128 -19.98 -1.12 6.68
N GLU A 129 -19.84 -1.38 7.99
CA GLU A 129 -19.60 -2.74 8.50
C GLU A 129 -20.71 -3.70 8.04
N LYS A 130 -21.97 -3.33 8.26
CA LYS A 130 -23.12 -4.14 7.82
C LYS A 130 -23.10 -4.42 6.31
N LYS A 131 -22.90 -3.40 5.46
CA LYS A 131 -22.83 -3.57 3.99
C LYS A 131 -21.68 -4.48 3.54
N VAL A 132 -20.51 -4.36 4.17
CA VAL A 132 -19.36 -5.23 3.86
C VAL A 132 -19.66 -6.67 4.28
N ASP A 133 -20.24 -6.87 5.45
CA ASP A 133 -20.48 -8.21 5.99
C ASP A 133 -21.59 -8.94 5.26
N GLU A 134 -22.64 -8.24 4.82
CA GLU A 134 -23.67 -8.77 3.91
C GLU A 134 -23.06 -9.31 2.61
N GLU A 135 -22.15 -8.57 1.94
CA GLU A 135 -21.42 -9.09 0.78
C GLU A 135 -20.54 -10.28 1.13
N LEU A 136 -19.75 -10.21 2.21
CA LEU A 136 -18.84 -11.28 2.57
C LEU A 136 -19.62 -12.58 2.83
N ARG A 137 -20.82 -12.50 3.42
CA ARG A 137 -21.75 -13.62 3.59
C ARG A 137 -22.29 -14.14 2.27
N LEU A 138 -22.82 -13.27 1.39
CA LEU A 138 -23.28 -13.65 0.05
C LEU A 138 -22.19 -14.36 -0.78
N ARG A 139 -20.93 -13.91 -0.67
CA ARG A 139 -19.79 -14.58 -1.30
C ARG A 139 -19.50 -15.95 -0.69
N CYS A 140 -19.60 -16.09 0.63
CA CYS A 140 -19.41 -17.38 1.30
C CYS A 140 -20.50 -18.38 0.91
N GLU A 141 -21.77 -17.96 0.90
CA GLU A 141 -22.90 -18.78 0.44
C GLU A 141 -22.74 -19.22 -1.02
N HIS A 142 -22.35 -18.29 -1.91
CA HIS A 142 -22.06 -18.64 -3.30
C HIS A 142 -20.93 -19.67 -3.45
N VAL A 143 -19.91 -19.62 -2.58
CA VAL A 143 -18.81 -20.60 -2.56
C VAL A 143 -19.28 -21.96 -2.03
N LYS A 144 -20.09 -22.01 -0.96
CA LYS A 144 -20.69 -23.27 -0.46
C LYS A 144 -21.53 -24.00 -1.52
N ASN A 145 -22.18 -23.26 -2.41
CA ASN A 145 -22.97 -23.84 -3.50
C ASN A 145 -22.12 -24.34 -4.69
N LEU A 146 -20.81 -24.05 -4.72
CA LEU A 146 -19.92 -24.37 -5.85
C LEU A 146 -18.91 -25.48 -5.55
N TYR A 147 -18.54 -25.69 -4.29
CA TYR A 147 -17.46 -26.59 -3.90
C TYR A 147 -17.92 -27.60 -2.82
N PRO A 148 -17.33 -28.81 -2.77
CA PRO A 148 -17.56 -29.79 -1.71
C PRO A 148 -17.34 -29.24 -0.28
N GLN A 149 -17.98 -29.89 0.69
CA GLN A 149 -17.81 -29.55 2.10
C GLN A 149 -16.48 -30.06 2.68
N LEU A 150 -16.10 -31.30 2.39
CA LEU A 150 -14.98 -31.99 3.04
C LEU A 150 -13.77 -32.16 2.11
N TYR A 151 -12.59 -31.89 2.65
CA TYR A 151 -11.31 -32.10 1.98
C TYR A 151 -10.28 -32.76 2.91
N THR A 152 -9.44 -33.66 2.41
CA THR A 152 -8.34 -34.27 3.18
C THR A 152 -6.95 -33.83 2.71
N PRO A 153 -5.96 -33.70 3.61
CA PRO A 153 -4.63 -33.21 3.28
C PRO A 153 -3.86 -34.23 2.44
N ILE A 154 -3.38 -33.80 1.27
CA ILE A 154 -2.65 -34.63 0.30
C ILE A 154 -1.15 -34.33 0.32
N SER A 155 -0.77 -33.06 0.29
CA SER A 155 0.64 -32.64 0.24
C SER A 155 0.86 -31.30 0.90
N GLN A 156 2.12 -31.03 1.28
CA GLN A 156 2.57 -29.73 1.74
C GLN A 156 3.72 -29.28 0.84
N LEU A 157 3.65 -28.04 0.36
CA LEU A 157 4.73 -27.36 -0.33
C LEU A 157 5.43 -26.43 0.66
N ASP A 158 6.66 -26.81 1.02
CA ASP A 158 7.54 -25.98 1.84
C ASP A 158 8.19 -24.91 0.97
N LEU A 159 7.98 -23.64 1.36
CA LEU A 159 8.44 -22.46 0.62
C LEU A 159 9.94 -22.23 0.85
N SER A 160 10.76 -23.15 0.36
CA SER A 160 12.21 -23.03 0.33
C SER A 160 12.62 -22.03 -0.76
N ALA A 161 13.41 -21.02 -0.38
CA ALA A 161 14.07 -20.11 -1.29
C ALA A 161 15.22 -20.80 -2.05
N LYS A 162 14.91 -21.85 -2.82
CA LYS A 162 15.80 -22.35 -3.87
C LYS A 162 15.95 -21.25 -4.91
N VAL A 163 17.20 -20.87 -5.21
CA VAL A 163 17.54 -19.91 -6.25
C VAL A 163 17.25 -20.54 -7.62
N LEU A 164 16.00 -20.44 -8.05
CA LEU A 164 15.61 -20.66 -9.44
C LEU A 164 16.01 -19.44 -10.24
N GLU A 165 16.53 -19.62 -11.46
CA GLU A 165 16.79 -18.50 -12.37
C GLU A 165 15.50 -17.67 -12.55
N ILE A 166 15.62 -16.34 -12.52
CA ILE A 166 14.46 -15.45 -12.61
C ILE A 166 14.00 -15.39 -14.08
N ALA A 167 13.29 -16.43 -14.49
CA ALA A 167 12.62 -16.50 -15.78
C ALA A 167 11.44 -15.53 -15.78
N THR A 168 11.62 -14.39 -16.45
CA THR A 168 10.59 -13.35 -16.58
C THR A 168 9.39 -13.88 -17.38
N PRO A 169 8.14 -13.76 -16.88
CA PRO A 169 7.00 -14.27 -17.63
C PRO A 169 6.80 -13.47 -18.92
N LYS A 170 6.63 -14.16 -20.05
CA LYS A 170 6.52 -13.53 -21.38
C LYS A 170 5.05 -13.41 -21.79
N HIS A 171 4.61 -12.22 -22.18
CA HIS A 171 3.28 -12.05 -22.77
C HIS A 171 3.27 -12.64 -24.19
N LYS A 172 2.39 -13.61 -24.45
CA LYS A 172 2.25 -14.25 -25.77
C LYS A 172 1.12 -13.64 -26.59
N LEU A 173 -0.04 -13.37 -25.99
CA LEU A 173 -1.21 -12.92 -26.75
C LEU A 173 -2.27 -12.25 -25.87
N GLN A 174 -2.81 -11.11 -26.30
CA GLN A 174 -4.05 -10.58 -25.76
C GLN A 174 -5.26 -11.33 -26.34
N GLY A 175 -5.72 -12.36 -25.63
CA GLY A 175 -6.82 -13.22 -26.03
C GLY A 175 -8.19 -12.59 -25.78
N LEU A 176 -8.66 -11.71 -26.69
CA LEU A 176 -10.04 -11.21 -26.77
C LEU A 176 -10.51 -10.32 -25.58
N VAL A 177 -11.01 -9.13 -25.90
CA VAL A 177 -11.80 -8.33 -24.95
C VAL A 177 -13.28 -8.63 -25.17
N LYS A 178 -13.95 -9.17 -24.15
CA LYS A 178 -15.40 -9.36 -24.19
C LYS A 178 -16.10 -8.03 -23.94
N LYS A 179 -16.65 -7.45 -25.02
CA LYS A 179 -17.31 -6.12 -25.10
C LYS A 179 -16.31 -4.96 -25.05
N THR A 180 -16.73 -3.80 -25.57
CA THR A 180 -15.96 -2.56 -25.53
C THR A 180 -15.51 -2.25 -24.10
N PRO A 181 -14.23 -1.91 -23.87
CA PRO A 181 -13.76 -1.57 -22.53
C PRO A 181 -14.42 -0.29 -22.03
N LEU A 182 -14.61 -0.24 -20.71
CA LEU A 182 -15.49 0.76 -20.09
C LEU A 182 -14.75 2.08 -19.91
N THR A 183 -15.30 3.11 -20.55
CA THR A 183 -14.82 4.48 -20.55
C THR A 183 -15.03 5.18 -19.20
N ILE A 184 -13.91 5.48 -18.52
CA ILE A 184 -13.87 6.37 -17.35
C ILE A 184 -13.94 7.83 -17.82
N ARG A 185 -14.91 8.61 -17.32
CA ARG A 185 -15.06 10.06 -17.58
C ARG A 185 -14.40 10.90 -16.47
N GLU A 186 -14.12 12.17 -16.78
CA GLU A 186 -13.48 13.16 -15.88
C GLU A 186 -14.04 13.22 -14.45
N MET A 187 -13.16 13.66 -13.54
CA MET A 187 -13.27 13.63 -12.08
C MET A 187 -14.14 14.77 -11.51
N PRO A 188 -15.36 14.51 -10.99
CA PRO A 188 -16.18 15.55 -10.33
C PRO A 188 -15.68 15.90 -8.91
N SER A 189 -16.36 16.82 -8.22
CA SER A 189 -15.99 17.25 -6.86
C SER A 189 -15.98 16.11 -5.82
N VAL A 190 -15.30 16.36 -4.70
CA VAL A 190 -14.96 15.41 -3.61
C VAL A 190 -16.17 14.87 -2.82
N GLU A 191 -17.39 15.33 -3.13
CA GLU A 191 -18.61 14.94 -2.41
C GLU A 191 -19.18 13.64 -2.95
N LEU A 192 -19.31 12.66 -2.06
CA LEU A 192 -19.65 11.29 -2.41
C LEU A 192 -21.17 11.04 -2.26
N PRO A 193 -21.85 10.50 -3.28
CA PRO A 193 -23.27 10.16 -3.16
C PRO A 193 -23.47 9.01 -2.16
N GLU A 194 -24.63 8.99 -1.50
CA GLU A 194 -25.00 7.87 -0.62
C GLU A 194 -25.05 6.55 -1.40
N SER A 195 -24.35 5.53 -0.89
CA SER A 195 -24.07 4.32 -1.67
C SER A 195 -25.27 3.37 -1.75
N THR A 196 -26.00 3.43 -2.86
CA THR A 196 -27.04 2.45 -3.28
C THR A 196 -26.45 1.16 -3.89
N CYS A 197 -25.16 0.91 -3.65
CA CYS A 197 -24.34 0.01 -4.46
C CYS A 197 -24.73 -1.47 -4.29
N ARG A 198 -25.21 -2.10 -5.37
CA ARG A 198 -25.25 -3.58 -5.48
C ARG A 198 -23.86 -4.07 -5.88
N TRP A 199 -23.35 -5.09 -5.21
CA TRP A 199 -22.02 -5.65 -5.51
C TRP A 199 -22.16 -6.97 -6.26
N PRO A 200 -22.01 -6.98 -7.61
CA PRO A 200 -22.30 -8.19 -8.37
C PRO A 200 -21.24 -9.26 -8.12
N ILE A 201 -21.66 -10.44 -7.68
CA ILE A 201 -20.83 -11.66 -7.70
C ILE A 201 -20.51 -11.98 -9.17
N GLY A 202 -19.24 -12.20 -9.49
CA GLY A 202 -18.81 -12.50 -10.85
C GLY A 202 -18.31 -13.93 -10.96
N SER A 203 -18.60 -14.60 -12.07
CA SER A 203 -18.28 -16.01 -12.32
C SER A 203 -16.90 -16.45 -11.83
N VAL A 204 -16.83 -17.68 -11.33
CA VAL A 204 -15.58 -18.42 -11.13
C VAL A 204 -14.83 -18.62 -12.47
N VAL A 205 -13.56 -19.00 -12.39
CA VAL A 205 -12.68 -19.32 -13.54
C VAL A 205 -13.02 -20.71 -14.08
N SER A 206 -13.17 -21.70 -13.21
CA SER A 206 -13.56 -23.08 -13.55
C SER A 206 -14.90 -23.16 -14.30
N GLY A 207 -15.87 -22.33 -13.91
CA GLY A 207 -17.19 -22.20 -14.55
C GLY A 207 -17.27 -21.20 -15.72
N ASP A 208 -16.16 -20.58 -16.14
CA ASP A 208 -16.17 -19.63 -17.26
C ASP A 208 -16.06 -20.38 -18.60
N GLY A 209 -17.20 -20.62 -19.26
CA GLY A 209 -17.26 -21.36 -20.51
C GLY A 209 -16.36 -20.78 -21.62
N THR A 210 -16.14 -19.45 -21.64
CA THR A 210 -15.22 -18.85 -22.62
C THR A 210 -13.76 -18.94 -22.23
N MET A 211 -13.45 -18.99 -20.93
CA MET A 211 -12.11 -19.31 -20.49
C MET A 211 -11.72 -20.74 -20.91
N ARG A 212 -12.67 -21.69 -20.82
CA ARG A 212 -12.50 -23.06 -21.32
C ARG A 212 -12.27 -23.10 -22.83
N SER A 213 -13.09 -22.43 -23.64
CA SER A 213 -12.87 -22.34 -25.11
C SER A 213 -11.49 -21.75 -25.47
N LEU A 214 -11.01 -20.75 -24.71
CA LEU A 214 -9.70 -20.15 -24.92
C LEU A 214 -8.54 -21.05 -24.45
N MET A 215 -8.72 -21.84 -23.38
CA MET A 215 -7.76 -22.83 -22.90
C MET A 215 -7.44 -23.90 -23.95
N THR A 216 -8.48 -24.42 -24.61
CA THR A 216 -8.34 -25.37 -25.73
C THR A 216 -7.70 -24.68 -26.94
N LYS A 217 -8.26 -23.53 -27.39
CA LYS A 217 -7.80 -22.80 -28.58
C LYS A 217 -6.32 -22.40 -28.52
N HIS A 218 -5.86 -21.88 -27.38
CA HIS A 218 -4.50 -21.40 -27.19
C HIS A 218 -3.56 -22.42 -26.54
N LYS A 219 -4.01 -23.68 -26.39
CA LYS A 219 -3.27 -24.76 -25.73
C LYS A 219 -2.61 -24.32 -24.41
N CYS A 220 -3.36 -23.59 -23.58
CA CYS A 220 -2.91 -23.17 -22.25
C CYS A 220 -3.06 -24.32 -21.23
N SER A 221 -2.13 -24.45 -20.30
CA SER A 221 -2.13 -25.50 -19.27
C SER A 221 -2.85 -25.06 -18.00
N ILE A 222 -2.82 -23.76 -17.70
CA ILE A 222 -3.42 -23.19 -16.49
C ILE A 222 -4.30 -21.99 -16.84
N ALA A 223 -5.49 -21.89 -16.22
CA ALA A 223 -6.35 -20.72 -16.22
C ALA A 223 -6.45 -20.13 -14.80
N MET A 224 -6.34 -18.80 -14.67
CA MET A 224 -6.59 -18.13 -13.37
C MET A 224 -7.08 -16.68 -13.52
N ALA A 225 -7.66 -16.13 -12.44
CA ALA A 225 -8.00 -14.71 -12.39
C ALA A 225 -6.78 -13.85 -12.02
N ALA A 226 -6.72 -12.61 -12.52
CA ALA A 226 -5.71 -11.62 -12.13
C ALA A 226 -5.63 -11.39 -10.60
N SER A 227 -6.76 -11.51 -9.89
CA SER A 227 -6.81 -11.46 -8.42
C SER A 227 -6.16 -12.66 -7.73
N THR A 228 -6.18 -13.83 -8.38
CA THR A 228 -5.52 -15.05 -7.88
C THR A 228 -4.02 -14.92 -8.03
N LEU A 229 -3.55 -14.49 -9.20
CA LEU A 229 -2.14 -14.15 -9.41
C LEU A 229 -1.68 -13.05 -8.43
N GLY A 230 -2.50 -12.04 -8.16
CA GLY A 230 -2.22 -10.99 -7.17
C GLY A 230 -2.01 -11.52 -5.75
N ALA A 231 -2.73 -12.56 -5.33
CA ALA A 231 -2.52 -13.20 -4.03
C ALA A 231 -1.22 -14.04 -3.99
N LEU A 232 -0.89 -14.73 -5.10
CA LEU A 232 0.37 -15.48 -5.24
C LEU A 232 1.60 -14.55 -5.41
N PHE A 233 1.39 -13.32 -5.85
CA PHE A 233 2.43 -12.30 -6.04
C PHE A 233 2.67 -11.43 -4.79
N ASP A 234 1.76 -11.42 -3.80
CA ASP A 234 1.92 -10.72 -2.51
C ASP A 234 2.86 -11.48 -1.54
N ASN A 235 4.07 -11.74 -2.04
CA ASN A 235 5.18 -12.32 -1.31
C ASN A 235 6.37 -11.33 -1.23
N HIS A 236 7.25 -11.55 -0.28
CA HIS A 236 8.47 -10.77 -0.03
C HIS A 236 9.47 -11.67 0.70
N ASP A 237 10.73 -11.69 0.28
CA ASP A 237 11.77 -12.57 0.81
C ASP A 237 11.34 -14.05 0.85
N GLY A 238 10.62 -14.50 -0.19
CA GLY A 238 10.07 -15.86 -0.30
C GLY A 238 8.88 -16.17 0.61
N ARG A 239 8.34 -15.20 1.36
CA ARG A 239 7.22 -15.40 2.31
C ARG A 239 5.99 -14.60 1.91
N PHE A 240 4.83 -15.24 1.97
CA PHE A 240 3.54 -14.56 1.77
C PHE A 240 3.21 -13.63 2.93
N ARG A 241 2.72 -12.43 2.61
CA ARG A 241 2.32 -11.43 3.61
C ARG A 241 0.92 -11.66 4.18
N LYS A 242 0.09 -12.44 3.48
CA LYS A 242 -1.30 -12.73 3.84
C LYS A 242 -1.60 -14.21 3.82
N LEU A 243 -2.51 -14.63 4.70
CA LEU A 243 -3.20 -15.90 4.58
C LEU A 243 -4.13 -15.86 3.37
N TRP A 244 -4.28 -16.97 2.67
CA TRP A 244 -5.21 -17.13 1.57
C TRP A 244 -5.64 -18.59 1.42
N THR A 245 -6.77 -18.80 0.76
CA THR A 245 -7.25 -20.13 0.37
C THR A 245 -7.74 -20.04 -1.07
N ILE A 246 -7.19 -20.85 -1.97
CA ILE A 246 -7.49 -20.80 -3.41
C ILE A 246 -8.05 -22.17 -3.82
N PRO A 247 -9.29 -22.24 -4.35
CA PRO A 247 -9.81 -23.45 -4.94
C PRO A 247 -9.13 -23.71 -6.29
N VAL A 248 -8.87 -24.99 -6.56
CA VAL A 248 -8.22 -25.46 -7.78
C VAL A 248 -9.00 -26.65 -8.32
N THR A 249 -9.34 -26.60 -9.61
CA THR A 249 -9.96 -27.73 -10.31
C THR A 249 -8.99 -28.21 -11.39
N VAL A 250 -8.62 -29.50 -11.35
CA VAL A 250 -7.77 -30.15 -12.35
C VAL A 250 -8.64 -31.06 -13.20
N THR A 251 -8.68 -30.85 -14.50
CA THR A 251 -9.45 -31.66 -15.46
C THR A 251 -8.55 -32.28 -16.51
N ALA A 252 -8.80 -33.53 -16.88
CA ALA A 252 -8.19 -34.16 -18.05
C ALA A 252 -9.07 -33.90 -19.29
N VAL A 253 -8.52 -33.25 -20.30
CA VAL A 253 -9.18 -32.95 -21.58
C VAL A 253 -8.22 -33.38 -22.70
N GLU A 254 -8.66 -34.27 -23.59
CA GLU A 254 -7.89 -34.70 -24.77
C GLU A 254 -6.42 -35.08 -24.44
N SER A 255 -6.24 -36.02 -23.50
CA SER A 255 -4.96 -36.49 -22.93
C SER A 255 -4.08 -35.44 -22.22
N ARG A 256 -4.53 -34.18 -22.12
CA ARG A 256 -3.84 -33.09 -21.43
C ARG A 256 -4.50 -32.75 -20.08
N ARG A 257 -3.69 -32.33 -19.12
CA ARG A 257 -4.18 -31.73 -17.86
C ARG A 257 -4.40 -30.23 -18.05
N GLU A 258 -5.60 -29.77 -17.72
CA GLU A 258 -5.95 -28.36 -17.61
C GLU A 258 -6.24 -28.03 -16.14
N VAL A 259 -5.61 -26.97 -15.65
CA VAL A 259 -5.74 -26.52 -14.25
C VAL A 259 -6.50 -25.19 -14.24
N TYR A 260 -7.52 -25.09 -13.39
CA TYR A 260 -8.30 -23.88 -13.17
C TYR A 260 -8.11 -23.42 -11.72
N LEU A 261 -7.39 -22.31 -11.49
CA LEU A 261 -7.28 -21.67 -10.17
C LEU A 261 -8.33 -20.58 -10.05
N ASP A 262 -9.26 -20.79 -9.13
CA ASP A 262 -10.35 -19.86 -8.86
C ASP A 262 -9.90 -18.66 -8.01
N LYS A 263 -10.83 -17.75 -7.71
CA LYS A 263 -10.51 -16.57 -6.89
C LYS A 263 -10.20 -17.01 -5.45
N PRO A 264 -9.25 -16.36 -4.76
CA PRO A 264 -9.04 -16.59 -3.33
C PRO A 264 -10.35 -16.39 -2.55
N LEU A 265 -10.63 -17.34 -1.64
CA LEU A 265 -11.81 -17.32 -0.78
C LEU A 265 -11.73 -16.22 0.27
N VAL A 266 -12.86 -15.93 0.91
CA VAL A 266 -12.93 -14.97 2.01
C VAL A 266 -12.10 -15.49 3.20
N ASN A 267 -11.13 -14.69 3.65
CA ASN A 267 -10.33 -15.03 4.81
C ASN A 267 -11.16 -15.09 6.09
N ALA A 268 -10.75 -15.96 7.02
CA ALA A 268 -11.37 -16.11 8.34
C ALA A 268 -11.51 -14.77 9.08
N LYS A 269 -10.43 -13.98 9.07
CA LYS A 269 -10.28 -12.72 9.79
C LYS A 269 -9.99 -11.56 8.85
N TRP A 270 -10.62 -10.43 9.09
CA TRP A 270 -10.43 -9.17 8.34
C TRP A 270 -10.12 -8.01 9.29
N SER A 271 -9.13 -7.19 8.96
CA SER A 271 -8.89 -5.91 9.64
C SER A 271 -9.93 -4.85 9.28
N SER A 272 -10.12 -3.82 10.12
CA SER A 272 -10.99 -2.67 9.79
C SER A 272 -10.61 -2.04 8.44
N ARG A 273 -9.30 -1.93 8.20
CA ARG A 273 -8.72 -1.37 6.96
C ARG A 273 -9.09 -2.18 5.72
N GLU A 274 -9.11 -3.51 5.80
CA GLU A 274 -9.45 -4.37 4.65
C GLU A 274 -10.94 -4.27 4.30
N LYS A 275 -11.83 -4.29 5.31
CA LYS A 275 -13.26 -4.04 5.11
C LYS A 275 -13.49 -2.67 4.46
N LEU A 276 -12.85 -1.63 4.99
CA LEU A 276 -13.02 -0.26 4.51
C LEU A 276 -12.41 -0.04 3.12
N THR A 277 -11.22 -0.59 2.85
CA THR A 277 -10.58 -0.55 1.52
C THR A 277 -11.46 -1.27 0.48
N MET A 278 -12.11 -2.37 0.84
CA MET A 278 -13.08 -3.04 -0.03
C MET A 278 -14.28 -2.13 -0.32
N TYR A 279 -14.86 -1.47 0.68
CA TYR A 279 -15.95 -0.51 0.48
C TYR A 279 -15.53 0.68 -0.40
N CYS A 280 -14.43 1.36 -0.06
CA CYS A 280 -13.90 2.51 -0.81
C CYS A 280 -13.54 2.15 -2.27
N ARG A 281 -13.08 0.92 -2.54
CA ARG A 281 -12.82 0.43 -3.91
C ARG A 281 -14.10 0.31 -4.75
N HIS A 282 -15.26 0.05 -4.15
CA HIS A 282 -16.55 0.05 -4.86
C HIS A 282 -17.05 1.49 -5.04
N LEU A 283 -16.95 2.31 -4.00
CA LEU A 283 -17.33 3.72 -4.04
C LEU A 283 -16.53 4.50 -5.12
N LEU A 284 -15.22 4.26 -5.24
CA LEU A 284 -14.38 4.83 -6.29
C LEU A 284 -14.86 4.44 -7.70
N LYS A 285 -15.32 3.21 -7.91
CA LYS A 285 -15.85 2.79 -9.22
C LYS A 285 -17.15 3.51 -9.58
N GLN A 286 -18.03 3.72 -8.60
CA GLN A 286 -19.25 4.51 -8.80
C GLN A 286 -18.93 5.96 -9.16
N TYR A 287 -17.99 6.58 -8.44
CA TYR A 287 -17.48 7.93 -8.71
C TYR A 287 -16.88 8.05 -10.13
N LEU A 288 -16.06 7.06 -10.55
CA LEU A 288 -15.51 6.94 -11.90
C LEU A 288 -16.54 6.51 -12.96
N LYS A 289 -17.82 6.38 -12.59
CA LYS A 289 -18.96 5.99 -13.44
C LYS A 289 -18.74 4.67 -14.21
N VAL A 290 -17.99 3.74 -13.61
CA VAL A 290 -17.77 2.41 -14.15
C VAL A 290 -19.06 1.60 -14.00
N PRO A 291 -19.74 1.19 -15.08
CA PRO A 291 -20.98 0.43 -14.97
C PRO A 291 -20.74 -0.97 -14.36
N ASP A 292 -21.78 -1.50 -13.71
CA ASP A 292 -21.71 -2.76 -12.94
C ASP A 292 -21.39 -4.01 -13.80
N VAL A 293 -21.61 -3.92 -15.11
CA VAL A 293 -21.29 -4.99 -16.07
C VAL A 293 -19.78 -5.13 -16.22
N LYS A 294 -19.20 -6.16 -15.63
CA LYS A 294 -17.75 -6.42 -15.67
C LYS A 294 -17.28 -6.82 -17.08
N THR A 295 -16.72 -5.89 -17.84
CA THR A 295 -15.91 -6.20 -19.03
C THR A 295 -14.68 -7.02 -18.62
N GLN A 296 -14.43 -8.12 -19.33
CA GLN A 296 -13.31 -9.03 -19.10
C GLN A 296 -12.37 -9.03 -20.31
N SER A 297 -11.07 -8.98 -20.05
CA SER A 297 -10.02 -9.27 -21.02
C SER A 297 -9.27 -10.51 -20.59
N TYR A 298 -8.87 -11.35 -21.55
CA TYR A 298 -8.04 -12.52 -21.30
C TYR A 298 -6.67 -12.31 -21.95
N HIS A 299 -5.62 -12.79 -21.29
CA HIS A 299 -4.23 -12.60 -21.72
C HIS A 299 -3.49 -13.93 -21.54
N VAL A 300 -2.79 -14.38 -22.57
CA VAL A 300 -1.95 -15.57 -22.55
C VAL A 300 -0.54 -15.15 -22.18
N TRP A 301 -0.06 -15.67 -21.07
CA TRP A 301 1.28 -15.47 -20.53
C TRP A 301 2.04 -16.79 -20.50
N ASP A 302 3.35 -16.74 -20.58
CA ASP A 302 4.24 -17.88 -20.49
C ASP A 302 5.11 -17.77 -19.25
N PHE A 303 4.93 -18.67 -18.31
CA PHE A 303 5.69 -18.77 -17.07
C PHE A 303 6.66 -19.95 -17.22
N SER A 304 7.87 -19.69 -17.69
CA SER A 304 8.95 -20.68 -17.80
C SER A 304 8.59 -21.93 -18.63
N GLY A 305 7.80 -21.77 -19.69
CA GLY A 305 7.29 -22.87 -20.52
C GLY A 305 5.87 -23.31 -20.18
N ILE A 306 5.29 -22.82 -19.07
CA ILE A 306 3.89 -23.07 -18.70
C ILE A 306 3.00 -21.97 -19.30
N PRO A 307 2.16 -22.26 -20.32
CA PRO A 307 1.21 -21.29 -20.85
C PRO A 307 0.02 -21.11 -19.91
N VAL A 308 -0.12 -19.90 -19.37
CA VAL A 308 -1.15 -19.49 -18.40
C VAL A 308 -2.11 -18.48 -19.04
N LEU A 309 -3.41 -18.78 -19.01
CA LEU A 309 -4.48 -17.88 -19.40
C LEU A 309 -4.95 -17.06 -18.19
N LEU A 310 -4.71 -15.74 -18.22
CA LEU A 310 -5.12 -14.79 -17.18
C LEU A 310 -6.41 -14.08 -17.56
N ARG A 311 -7.42 -14.10 -16.67
CA ARG A 311 -8.66 -13.31 -16.81
C ARG A 311 -8.60 -12.06 -15.93
N ALA A 312 -8.65 -10.89 -16.56
CA ALA A 312 -8.61 -9.59 -15.91
C ALA A 312 -9.92 -8.81 -16.13
N SER A 313 -10.31 -7.99 -15.15
CA SER A 313 -11.30 -6.92 -15.41
C SER A 313 -10.63 -5.82 -16.24
N SER A 314 -11.32 -5.36 -17.28
CA SER A 314 -10.83 -4.37 -18.24
C SER A 314 -11.61 -3.06 -18.11
N TYR A 315 -10.87 -1.97 -17.90
CA TYR A 315 -11.37 -0.58 -17.90
C TYR A 315 -10.48 0.23 -18.84
N THR A 316 -10.99 1.30 -19.43
CA THR A 316 -10.21 2.21 -20.29
C THR A 316 -10.52 3.67 -19.97
N ASN A 317 -9.52 4.53 -20.15
CA ASN A 317 -9.71 5.97 -20.09
C ASN A 317 -10.56 6.46 -21.29
N ALA A 318 -11.46 7.42 -21.11
CA ALA A 318 -12.19 8.08 -22.20
C ALA A 318 -11.28 8.68 -23.27
N GLU A 319 -10.26 9.40 -22.80
CA GLU A 319 -9.49 10.35 -23.60
C GLU A 319 -8.32 9.63 -24.28
N THR A 320 -7.50 8.94 -23.48
CA THR A 320 -6.30 8.25 -23.97
C THR A 320 -6.60 6.89 -24.59
N LYS A 321 -7.80 6.33 -24.36
CA LYS A 321 -8.20 4.94 -24.69
C LYS A 321 -7.28 3.86 -24.09
N GLN A 322 -6.32 4.23 -23.25
CA GLN A 322 -5.41 3.31 -22.59
C GLN A 322 -6.15 2.45 -21.56
N PRO A 323 -5.72 1.20 -21.31
CA PRO A 323 -6.26 0.40 -20.24
C PRO A 323 -5.95 1.04 -18.88
N VAL A 324 -6.88 0.91 -17.93
CA VAL A 324 -6.78 1.52 -16.59
C VAL A 324 -6.99 0.46 -15.50
N THR A 325 -6.24 0.60 -14.42
CA THR A 325 -6.39 -0.14 -13.17
C THR A 325 -6.89 0.79 -12.08
N ILE A 326 -7.89 0.36 -11.32
CA ILE A 326 -8.50 1.16 -10.26
C ILE A 326 -8.08 0.56 -8.92
N HIS A 327 -7.50 1.38 -8.04
CA HIS A 327 -7.04 1.03 -6.70
C HIS A 327 -7.55 2.07 -5.69
N ALA A 328 -7.79 1.64 -4.46
CA ALA A 328 -8.20 2.51 -3.37
C ALA A 328 -7.34 2.19 -2.14
N LYS A 329 -6.99 3.22 -1.37
CA LYS A 329 -6.34 3.11 -0.05
C LYS A 329 -7.15 3.93 0.96
N VAL A 330 -7.23 3.42 2.18
CA VAL A 330 -7.68 4.19 3.34
C VAL A 330 -6.48 4.87 4.00
N ASP A 331 -6.60 6.15 4.28
CA ASP A 331 -5.75 6.90 5.20
C ASP A 331 -6.51 7.14 6.51
N TYR A 332 -5.87 6.85 7.63
CA TYR A 332 -6.42 7.15 8.97
C TYR A 332 -5.96 8.52 9.50
N GLU A 333 -5.20 9.29 8.71
CA GLU A 333 -4.71 10.63 9.06
C GLU A 333 -3.97 10.65 10.42
N TRP A 334 -3.19 9.60 10.73
CA TRP A 334 -2.44 9.45 12.00
C TRP A 334 -1.49 10.63 12.30
N SER A 335 -1.13 11.39 11.27
CA SER A 335 -0.23 12.54 11.33
C SER A 335 -0.55 13.50 10.19
N SER A 336 0.08 14.68 10.18
CA SER A 336 0.00 15.62 9.05
C SER A 336 0.62 15.10 7.74
N LEU A 337 1.29 13.95 7.78
CA LEU A 337 1.76 13.22 6.59
C LEU A 337 0.80 12.08 6.26
N PRO A 338 0.41 11.89 4.97
CA PRO A 338 -0.44 10.80 4.54
C PRO A 338 0.25 9.46 4.75
N GLU A 339 -0.46 8.34 4.78
CA GLU A 339 0.11 7.01 4.95
C GLU A 339 0.96 6.54 3.75
N GLN A 340 2.05 5.80 4.03
CA GLN A 340 2.88 5.22 2.97
C GLN A 340 2.11 4.15 2.15
N ILE A 341 2.43 4.03 0.87
CA ILE A 341 2.02 2.86 0.06
C ILE A 341 2.88 1.67 0.50
N THR A 342 2.22 0.64 1.03
CA THR A 342 2.85 -0.61 1.49
C THR A 342 3.30 -1.47 0.32
N GLU A 343 4.28 -2.35 0.54
CA GLU A 343 4.76 -3.26 -0.50
C GLU A 343 3.68 -4.18 -1.09
N SER A 344 2.66 -4.58 -0.30
CA SER A 344 1.51 -5.34 -0.82
C SER A 344 0.64 -4.50 -1.75
N GLU A 345 0.41 -3.22 -1.41
CA GLU A 345 -0.30 -2.27 -2.27
C GLU A 345 0.50 -2.00 -3.55
N ARG A 346 1.82 -1.75 -3.45
CA ARG A 346 2.73 -1.60 -4.60
C ARG A 346 2.72 -2.82 -5.51
N SER A 347 2.91 -4.01 -4.94
CA SER A 347 2.96 -5.29 -5.68
C SER A 347 1.64 -5.53 -6.43
N ALA A 348 0.50 -5.23 -5.79
CA ALA A 348 -0.81 -5.34 -6.43
C ALA A 348 -1.03 -4.31 -7.55
N MET A 349 -0.62 -3.04 -7.35
CA MET A 349 -0.70 -1.99 -8.38
C MET A 349 0.19 -2.30 -9.58
N TRP A 350 1.47 -2.59 -9.32
CA TRP A 350 2.46 -2.92 -10.34
C TRP A 350 2.03 -4.13 -11.17
N LEU A 351 1.67 -5.24 -10.52
CA LEU A 351 1.22 -6.45 -11.22
C LEU A 351 -0.02 -6.16 -12.06
N HIS A 352 -1.01 -5.45 -11.50
CA HIS A 352 -2.25 -5.16 -12.21
C HIS A 352 -2.03 -4.27 -13.44
N SER A 353 -1.10 -3.31 -13.37
CA SER A 353 -0.69 -2.49 -14.51
C SER A 353 0.02 -3.35 -15.56
N TRP A 354 1.03 -4.11 -15.12
CA TRP A 354 1.91 -4.92 -15.96
C TRP A 354 1.16 -5.97 -16.78
N ILE A 355 0.31 -6.79 -16.14
CA ILE A 355 -0.45 -7.87 -16.83
C ILE A 355 -1.48 -7.36 -17.83
N ARG A 356 -1.73 -6.04 -17.89
CA ARG A 356 -2.65 -5.38 -18.82
C ARG A 356 -1.93 -4.57 -19.91
N GLY A 357 -0.60 -4.71 -20.03
CA GLY A 357 0.20 -3.96 -20.98
C GLY A 357 0.53 -2.54 -20.50
N ASN A 358 1.05 -2.42 -19.27
CA ASN A 358 1.40 -1.15 -18.63
C ASN A 358 0.21 -0.18 -18.48
N ALA A 359 -0.94 -0.70 -18.05
CA ALA A 359 -2.15 0.09 -17.83
C ALA A 359 -1.96 1.21 -16.79
N ASP A 360 -2.58 2.37 -17.02
CA ASP A 360 -2.57 3.50 -16.08
C ASP A 360 -3.14 3.09 -14.71
N ILE A 361 -2.65 3.71 -13.64
CA ILE A 361 -3.04 3.37 -12.26
C ILE A 361 -3.82 4.53 -11.66
N VAL A 362 -5.14 4.41 -11.61
CA VAL A 362 -6.02 5.36 -10.91
C VAL A 362 -6.15 4.94 -9.46
N TYR A 363 -5.77 5.83 -8.56
CA TYR A 363 -5.57 5.58 -7.15
C TYR A 363 -6.32 6.61 -6.29
N GLY A 364 -7.43 6.17 -5.66
CA GLY A 364 -8.19 7.00 -4.73
C GLY A 364 -7.72 6.82 -3.29
N LEU A 365 -7.38 7.91 -2.61
CA LEU A 365 -7.11 7.96 -1.18
C LEU A 365 -8.40 8.36 -0.45
N PHE A 366 -8.81 7.58 0.55
CA PHE A 366 -10.06 7.79 1.30
C PHE A 366 -9.78 7.96 2.78
N HIS A 367 -10.55 8.82 3.45
CA HIS A 367 -10.49 8.96 4.91
C HIS A 367 -11.05 7.71 5.61
N ALA A 368 -10.63 7.46 6.85
CA ALA A 368 -11.12 6.37 7.71
C ALA A 368 -12.64 6.36 7.95
N ASN A 369 -13.35 7.46 7.67
CA ASN A 369 -14.82 7.47 7.70
C ASN A 369 -15.47 6.78 6.48
N GLY A 370 -14.71 6.40 5.45
CA GLY A 370 -15.20 5.72 4.24
C GLY A 370 -16.01 6.57 3.26
N HIS A 371 -16.44 7.77 3.67
CA HIS A 371 -17.35 8.65 2.92
C HIS A 371 -16.70 9.95 2.42
N ARG A 372 -15.40 10.17 2.70
CA ARG A 372 -14.62 11.30 2.18
C ARG A 372 -13.44 10.78 1.36
N MET A 373 -13.36 11.14 0.08
CA MET A 373 -12.14 11.00 -0.70
C MET A 373 -11.19 12.16 -0.33
N LEU A 374 -9.93 11.87 -0.07
CA LEU A 374 -8.91 12.85 0.27
C LEU A 374 -8.20 13.36 -0.98
N ASP A 375 -7.86 12.42 -1.86
CA ASP A 375 -7.05 12.66 -3.05
C ASP A 375 -7.36 11.59 -4.11
N LEU A 376 -7.12 11.91 -5.37
CA LEU A 376 -7.27 10.99 -6.49
C LEU A 376 -6.10 11.19 -7.45
N LYS A 377 -5.20 10.21 -7.48
CA LYS A 377 -3.96 10.25 -8.25
C LYS A 377 -4.04 9.36 -9.48
N GLN A 378 -3.35 9.76 -10.53
CA GLN A 378 -2.98 8.90 -11.65
C GLN A 378 -1.48 8.63 -11.55
N GLU A 379 -1.13 7.37 -11.39
CA GLU A 379 0.23 6.86 -11.22
C GLU A 379 0.59 5.96 -12.41
N THR A 380 1.89 5.76 -12.63
CA THR A 380 2.41 4.89 -13.69
C THR A 380 2.99 3.61 -13.10
N ILE A 381 3.22 2.60 -13.94
CA ILE A 381 3.95 1.40 -13.50
C ILE A 381 5.32 1.74 -12.89
N ALA A 382 6.01 2.75 -13.43
CA ALA A 382 7.33 3.17 -12.98
C ALA A 382 7.32 3.83 -11.58
N SER A 383 6.26 4.56 -11.21
CA SER A 383 6.15 5.17 -9.88
C SER A 383 5.72 4.19 -8.78
N THR A 384 5.18 3.02 -9.16
CA THR A 384 4.72 1.98 -8.21
C THR A 384 5.73 0.86 -7.94
N VAL A 385 6.87 0.82 -8.64
CA VAL A 385 7.96 -0.14 -8.36
C VAL A 385 8.45 0.00 -6.92
N SER A 386 8.83 -1.12 -6.29
CA SER A 386 9.48 -1.10 -4.98
C SER A 386 10.90 -0.53 -5.10
N THR A 387 11.36 0.18 -4.07
CA THR A 387 12.77 0.62 -3.97
C THR A 387 13.68 -0.48 -3.43
N ASP A 388 13.10 -1.52 -2.84
CA ASP A 388 13.82 -2.45 -1.97
C ASP A 388 13.92 -3.86 -2.58
N GLU A 389 12.99 -4.23 -3.49
CA GLU A 389 12.96 -5.54 -4.16
C GLU A 389 12.59 -5.42 -5.65
N ASN A 390 13.26 -6.17 -6.53
CA ASN A 390 12.85 -6.29 -7.93
C ASN A 390 11.51 -7.05 -8.02
N PRO A 391 10.42 -6.48 -8.57
CA PRO A 391 9.12 -7.16 -8.62
C PRO A 391 9.15 -8.51 -9.36
N LEU A 392 10.14 -8.76 -10.23
CA LEU A 392 10.27 -10.00 -10.97
C LEU A 392 10.73 -11.20 -10.12
N SER A 393 11.43 -11.01 -9.00
CA SER A 393 11.82 -12.10 -8.08
C SER A 393 10.61 -12.86 -7.55
N LYS A 394 9.53 -12.12 -7.25
CA LYS A 394 8.27 -12.63 -6.66
C LYS A 394 7.60 -13.71 -7.51
N PHE A 395 7.91 -13.80 -8.81
CA PHE A 395 7.42 -14.85 -9.69
C PHE A 395 8.07 -16.22 -9.46
N GLN A 396 9.24 -16.32 -8.81
CA GLN A 396 9.84 -17.62 -8.45
C GLN A 396 8.87 -18.47 -7.61
N LEU A 397 8.28 -17.86 -6.57
CA LEU A 397 7.31 -18.50 -5.67
C LEU A 397 6.01 -18.88 -6.41
N VAL A 398 5.57 -18.03 -7.35
CA VAL A 398 4.43 -18.32 -8.22
C VAL A 398 4.72 -19.54 -9.09
N GLN A 399 5.88 -19.60 -9.74
CA GLN A 399 6.28 -20.71 -10.62
C GLN A 399 6.38 -22.03 -9.86
N GLN A 400 6.95 -22.04 -8.65
CA GLN A 400 6.97 -23.22 -7.77
C GLN A 400 5.55 -23.76 -7.50
N ILE A 401 4.60 -22.88 -7.16
CA ILE A 401 3.20 -23.27 -6.93
C ILE A 401 2.54 -23.77 -8.21
N LEU A 402 2.76 -23.11 -9.36
CA LEU A 402 2.18 -23.54 -10.64
C LEU A 402 2.69 -24.91 -11.08
N GLN A 403 3.98 -25.19 -10.91
CA GLN A 403 4.56 -26.50 -11.22
C GLN A 403 3.92 -27.59 -10.33
N HIS A 404 3.92 -27.40 -9.00
CA HIS A 404 3.33 -28.37 -8.07
C HIS A 404 1.86 -28.66 -8.38
N VAL A 405 1.09 -27.65 -8.80
CA VAL A 405 -0.33 -27.81 -9.14
C VAL A 405 -0.52 -28.56 -10.47
N MET A 406 0.39 -28.46 -11.44
CA MET A 406 0.35 -29.26 -12.68
C MET A 406 0.55 -30.76 -12.42
N ASP A 407 1.32 -31.09 -11.39
CA ASP A 407 1.65 -32.48 -11.05
C ASP A 407 0.48 -33.23 -10.36
N LEU A 408 -0.52 -32.49 -9.83
CA LEU A 408 -1.72 -33.06 -9.22
C LEU A 408 -2.57 -33.88 -10.20
N PRO A 409 -3.23 -34.97 -9.75
CA PRO A 409 -4.16 -35.73 -10.58
C PRO A 409 -5.48 -34.96 -10.80
N PRO A 410 -6.32 -35.37 -11.79
CA PRO A 410 -7.64 -34.78 -11.99
C PRO A 410 -8.52 -34.86 -10.73
N GLY A 411 -9.16 -33.75 -10.35
CA GLY A 411 -9.90 -33.63 -9.09
C GLY A 411 -10.11 -32.17 -8.67
N GLN A 412 -10.72 -31.96 -7.50
CA GLN A 412 -10.86 -30.64 -6.88
C GLN A 412 -9.99 -30.55 -5.62
N TYR A 413 -9.37 -29.38 -5.43
CA TYR A 413 -8.40 -29.13 -4.38
C TYR A 413 -8.57 -27.74 -3.75
N LEU A 414 -8.08 -27.59 -2.52
CA LEU A 414 -7.87 -26.31 -1.85
C LEU A 414 -6.38 -26.14 -1.56
N LEU A 415 -5.79 -25.06 -2.10
CA LEU A 415 -4.49 -24.56 -1.67
C LEU A 415 -4.69 -23.61 -0.49
N VAL A 416 -4.14 -23.94 0.68
CA VAL A 416 -4.23 -23.13 1.89
C VAL A 416 -2.83 -22.66 2.29
N HIS A 417 -2.57 -21.36 2.18
CA HIS A 417 -1.37 -20.78 2.80
C HIS A 417 -1.66 -20.47 4.28
N ALA A 418 -0.92 -21.15 5.16
CA ALA A 418 -0.93 -20.93 6.60
C ALA A 418 0.46 -21.23 7.20
N ASP A 419 0.83 -20.48 8.24
CA ASP A 419 2.05 -20.72 9.04
C ASP A 419 3.37 -20.73 8.26
N GLY A 420 3.39 -20.13 7.05
CA GLY A 420 4.58 -20.06 6.18
C GLY A 420 4.73 -21.22 5.20
N ALA A 421 3.78 -22.17 5.15
CA ALA A 421 3.73 -23.27 4.19
C ALA A 421 2.43 -23.26 3.38
N VAL A 422 2.42 -23.90 2.20
CA VAL A 422 1.21 -24.09 1.40
C VAL A 422 0.75 -25.54 1.54
N LYS A 423 -0.36 -25.74 2.25
CA LYS A 423 -0.98 -27.06 2.44
C LYS A 423 -2.02 -27.30 1.35
N ILE A 424 -2.04 -28.50 0.77
CA ILE A 424 -2.96 -28.89 -0.29
C ILE A 424 -3.90 -29.96 0.25
N TYR A 425 -5.20 -29.70 0.10
CA TYR A 425 -6.26 -30.63 0.46
C TYR A 425 -7.03 -31.01 -0.81
N GLY A 426 -7.38 -32.29 -0.97
CA GLY A 426 -8.23 -32.78 -2.08
C GLY A 426 -9.64 -33.12 -1.60
N SER A 427 -10.63 -32.98 -2.47
CA SER A 427 -12.04 -33.27 -2.15
C SER A 427 -12.28 -34.77 -1.99
N GLU A 428 -12.94 -35.18 -0.91
CA GLU A 428 -13.38 -36.57 -0.77
C GLU A 428 -14.72 -36.80 -1.47
N THR A 429 -14.88 -37.98 -2.08
CA THR A 429 -16.17 -38.45 -2.64
C THR A 429 -16.96 -39.28 -1.62
N THR A 430 -16.29 -39.80 -0.59
CA THR A 430 -16.87 -40.62 0.49
C THR A 430 -16.90 -39.85 1.79
N MET A 431 -18.03 -39.88 2.51
CA MET A 431 -18.23 -39.18 3.79
C MET A 431 -17.55 -39.90 4.96
N SER A 432 -16.22 -40.01 4.92
CA SER A 432 -15.38 -40.63 5.96
C SER A 432 -14.54 -39.56 6.66
N SER A 433 -15.14 -38.86 7.64
CA SER A 433 -14.46 -37.78 8.37
C SER A 433 -13.25 -38.29 9.16
N SER A 434 -12.05 -38.22 8.56
CA SER A 434 -10.80 -38.37 9.29
C SER A 434 -10.57 -37.14 10.17
N GLU A 435 -9.90 -37.31 11.33
CA GLU A 435 -9.58 -36.21 12.27
C GLU A 435 -8.76 -35.07 11.64
N LYS A 436 -8.19 -35.27 10.45
CA LYS A 436 -7.38 -34.29 9.73
C LYS A 436 -8.10 -33.66 8.52
N SER A 437 -9.38 -33.99 8.31
CA SER A 437 -10.20 -33.38 7.28
C SER A 437 -10.48 -31.90 7.56
N LEU A 438 -10.60 -31.11 6.49
CA LEU A 438 -10.91 -29.69 6.50
C LEU A 438 -12.35 -29.51 6.02
N ASP A 439 -13.23 -29.04 6.90
CA ASP A 439 -14.57 -28.57 6.53
C ASP A 439 -14.49 -27.14 5.96
N LEU A 440 -14.80 -27.02 4.68
CA LEU A 440 -14.86 -25.74 3.97
C LEU A 440 -16.06 -24.90 4.41
N HIS A 441 -17.21 -25.52 4.70
CA HIS A 441 -18.43 -24.81 5.08
C HIS A 441 -18.29 -24.18 6.47
N GLU A 442 -17.79 -24.92 7.46
CA GLU A 442 -17.51 -24.44 8.82
C GLU A 442 -16.41 -23.35 8.82
N ARG A 443 -15.44 -23.43 7.89
CA ARG A 443 -14.45 -22.36 7.66
C ARG A 443 -15.09 -21.11 7.08
N LEU A 444 -16.02 -21.24 6.14
CA LEU A 444 -16.76 -20.13 5.53
C LEU A 444 -17.77 -19.50 6.48
N ASP A 445 -18.39 -20.27 7.39
CA ASP A 445 -19.27 -19.72 8.43
C ASP A 445 -18.53 -18.83 9.43
N ARG A 446 -17.25 -19.12 9.67
CA ARG A 446 -16.35 -18.27 10.47
C ARG A 446 -15.64 -17.19 9.65
N ALA A 447 -15.88 -17.10 8.34
CA ALA A 447 -15.20 -16.15 7.46
C ALA A 447 -15.78 -14.72 7.53
N GLY A 448 -14.94 -13.74 7.17
CA GLY A 448 -15.29 -12.32 7.23
C GLY A 448 -15.33 -11.72 8.65
N ALA A 449 -14.98 -12.50 9.69
CA ALA A 449 -15.00 -12.02 11.06
C ALA A 449 -14.06 -10.82 11.25
N TRP A 450 -14.54 -9.76 11.91
CA TRP A 450 -13.74 -8.58 12.19
C TRP A 450 -12.72 -8.86 13.29
N ASP A 451 -11.43 -8.82 12.95
CA ASP A 451 -10.37 -8.89 13.95
C ASP A 451 -10.04 -7.48 14.48
N ARG A 452 -10.70 -7.12 15.58
CA ARG A 452 -10.47 -5.86 16.32
C ARG A 452 -9.03 -5.72 16.87
N SER A 453 -8.25 -6.79 16.94
CA SER A 453 -6.84 -6.73 17.37
C SER A 453 -5.87 -6.42 16.23
N ASN A 454 -6.29 -6.64 14.98
CA ASN A 454 -5.49 -6.41 13.78
C ASN A 454 -5.88 -5.09 13.10
N MET A 455 -5.13 -4.04 13.39
CA MET A 455 -5.30 -2.71 12.77
C MET A 455 -4.84 -2.64 11.31
N ALA A 456 -3.97 -3.57 10.87
CA ALA A 456 -3.12 -3.38 9.70
C ALA A 456 -2.49 -1.97 9.66
N GLY A 457 -1.78 -1.59 10.73
CA GLY A 457 -1.20 -0.25 10.89
C GLY A 457 -0.15 0.07 9.81
N VAL A 458 -0.26 1.23 9.19
CA VAL A 458 0.62 1.70 8.12
C VAL A 458 1.36 2.94 8.63
N LEU A 459 2.68 3.00 8.40
CA LEU A 459 3.48 4.16 8.80
C LEU A 459 3.16 5.38 7.91
N PRO A 460 3.23 6.61 8.44
CA PRO A 460 3.17 7.83 7.63
C PRO A 460 4.23 7.84 6.53
N GLN A 461 3.91 8.41 5.38
CA GLN A 461 4.78 8.50 4.21
C GLN A 461 6.01 9.33 4.54
N TRP A 462 7.14 8.66 4.69
CA TRP A 462 8.44 9.31 4.68
C TRP A 462 8.82 9.67 3.24
N SER A 463 8.78 10.94 2.88
CA SER A 463 9.42 11.39 1.64
C SER A 463 10.94 11.28 1.83
N PRO A 464 11.66 10.50 0.99
CA PRO A 464 13.10 10.39 1.10
C PRO A 464 13.73 11.69 0.58
N SER A 465 13.86 12.69 1.46
CA SER A 465 14.91 13.68 1.28
C SER A 465 16.24 12.92 1.32
N LEU A 466 17.12 13.15 0.35
CA LEU A 466 18.48 12.58 0.29
C LEU A 466 19.38 13.00 1.47
N VAL A 467 18.80 13.67 2.47
CA VAL A 467 19.43 14.29 3.63
C VAL A 467 19.11 13.50 4.90
N GLN A 468 18.21 12.50 4.87
CA GLN A 468 17.78 11.82 6.10
C GLN A 468 17.40 10.34 5.90
N ILE A 469 17.74 9.49 6.88
CA ILE A 469 17.32 8.08 6.88
C ILE A 469 15.86 8.00 7.36
N PRO A 470 14.97 7.28 6.63
CA PRO A 470 13.58 7.08 7.03
C PRO A 470 13.39 6.48 8.44
N TYR A 471 12.52 7.11 9.22
CA TYR A 471 12.02 6.70 10.54
C TYR A 471 13.04 6.57 11.69
N THR A 472 14.25 7.09 11.52
CA THR A 472 15.32 7.06 12.54
C THR A 472 15.57 8.45 13.16
N PHE A 473 15.47 9.51 12.35
CA PHE A 473 15.64 10.91 12.77
C PHE A 473 14.32 11.68 12.86
N LEU A 474 14.39 12.92 13.34
CA LEU A 474 13.28 13.87 13.38
C LEU A 474 13.00 14.44 11.98
N GLN A 475 11.83 14.17 11.40
CA GLN A 475 11.39 14.94 10.23
C GLN A 475 10.93 16.34 10.68
N PRO A 476 11.38 17.44 10.05
CA PRO A 476 10.81 18.76 10.25
C PRO A 476 9.32 18.80 9.88
N SER A 477 8.47 19.11 10.86
CA SER A 477 7.05 19.40 10.65
C SER A 477 6.66 20.72 11.32
N TYR A 478 5.56 21.33 10.87
CA TYR A 478 5.03 22.56 11.45
C TYR A 478 3.97 22.24 12.52
N CYS A 479 3.81 23.12 13.50
CA CYS A 479 2.83 22.91 14.56
C CYS A 479 1.43 23.29 14.05
N ALA A 480 0.59 22.30 13.75
CA ALA A 480 -0.76 22.55 13.23
C ALA A 480 -1.63 23.39 14.18
N SER A 481 -1.60 23.12 15.48
CA SER A 481 -2.34 23.91 16.48
C SER A 481 -1.86 25.36 16.57
N TYR A 482 -0.55 25.62 16.51
CA TYR A 482 -0.01 26.99 16.50
C TYR A 482 -0.34 27.75 15.22
N PHE A 483 -0.38 27.06 14.07
CA PHE A 483 -0.73 27.67 12.80
C PHE A 483 -2.20 28.10 12.77
N HIS A 484 -3.12 27.20 13.13
CA HIS A 484 -4.57 27.48 13.14
C HIS A 484 -4.99 28.34 14.34
N GLY A 485 -4.41 28.12 15.51
CA GLY A 485 -4.59 28.89 16.75
C GLY A 485 -3.81 30.21 16.79
N ASN A 486 -3.37 30.74 15.64
CA ASN A 486 -2.74 32.03 15.45
C ASN A 486 -1.63 32.38 16.48
N GLY A 487 -0.77 31.42 16.80
CA GLY A 487 0.32 31.58 17.76
C GLY A 487 0.15 30.86 19.10
N ARG A 488 -0.96 30.15 19.33
CA ARG A 488 -1.16 29.29 20.52
C ARG A 488 -0.87 27.82 20.21
N CYS A 489 0.13 27.23 20.84
CA CYS A 489 0.40 25.79 20.76
C CYS A 489 -0.21 25.05 21.95
N ASP A 490 -1.06 24.05 21.70
CA ASP A 490 -1.77 23.30 22.75
C ASP A 490 -0.81 22.50 23.65
N ARG A 491 0.27 21.93 23.10
CA ARG A 491 1.27 21.20 23.91
C ARG A 491 1.97 22.13 24.89
N ILE A 492 2.35 23.33 24.44
CA ILE A 492 3.01 24.35 25.26
C ILE A 492 2.03 24.89 26.33
N ALA A 493 0.76 25.08 25.97
CA ALA A 493 -0.29 25.41 26.93
C ALA A 493 -0.53 24.30 27.99
N GLN A 494 -0.22 23.05 27.68
CA GLN A 494 -0.21 21.90 28.61
C GLN A 494 1.16 21.67 29.29
N HIS A 495 2.09 22.63 29.23
CA HIS A 495 3.48 22.51 29.73
C HIS A 495 4.30 21.32 29.15
N LYS A 496 3.88 20.77 28.01
CA LYS A 496 4.60 19.73 27.27
C LYS A 496 5.57 20.38 26.28
N ARG A 497 6.68 19.69 25.99
CA ARG A 497 7.61 20.10 24.93
C ARG A 497 6.93 19.92 23.57
N CYS A 498 7.11 20.88 22.66
CA CYS A 498 6.67 20.77 21.27
C CYS A 498 7.89 20.74 20.35
N GLY A 499 8.07 19.64 19.62
CA GLY A 499 9.18 19.42 18.68
C GLY A 499 8.98 20.03 17.29
N HIS A 500 7.82 20.63 17.04
CA HIS A 500 7.48 21.24 15.75
C HIS A 500 8.08 22.62 15.57
N VAL A 501 8.21 23.04 14.30
CA VAL A 501 8.42 24.44 13.95
C VAL A 501 7.10 25.19 14.15
N HIS A 502 7.09 26.17 15.05
CA HIS A 502 5.91 27.00 15.28
C HIS A 502 5.88 28.09 14.21
N ILE A 503 5.01 27.93 13.21
CA ILE A 503 4.86 28.82 12.07
C ILE A 503 3.47 29.42 12.11
N ARG A 504 3.36 30.75 11.99
CA ARG A 504 2.07 31.45 11.85
C ARG A 504 2.11 32.42 10.67
N GLN A 505 0.98 32.59 9.99
CA GLN A 505 0.85 33.57 8.92
C GLN A 505 0.65 34.98 9.50
N CYS A 506 1.37 35.97 8.98
CA CYS A 506 1.17 37.38 9.32
C CYS A 506 1.16 38.23 8.04
N LYS A 507 -0.03 38.63 7.60
CA LYS A 507 -0.27 39.25 6.29
C LYS A 507 0.30 38.33 5.17
N ALA A 508 1.20 38.85 4.33
CA ALA A 508 1.85 38.12 3.23
C ALA A 508 3.26 37.58 3.57
N ARG A 509 3.56 37.33 4.85
CA ARG A 509 4.83 36.71 5.30
C ARG A 509 4.56 35.73 6.44
N PHE A 510 5.51 34.84 6.70
CA PHE A 510 5.43 33.89 7.81
C PHE A 510 6.34 34.35 8.95
N ILE A 511 5.85 34.20 10.18
CA ILE A 511 6.63 34.34 11.41
C ILE A 511 6.90 32.93 11.92
N TYR A 512 8.12 32.69 12.40
CA TYR A 512 8.47 31.44 13.07
C TYR A 512 8.96 31.71 14.49
N GLN A 513 8.69 30.76 15.39
CA GLN A 513 9.05 30.84 16.80
C GLN A 513 9.72 29.52 17.21
N ALA A 514 10.92 29.62 17.78
CA ALA A 514 11.64 28.46 18.29
C ALA A 514 11.18 28.14 19.72
N THR A 515 11.30 26.88 20.16
CA THR A 515 11.04 26.46 21.54
C THR A 515 12.33 26.31 22.35
N ALA A 516 12.20 26.41 23.68
CA ALA A 516 13.16 25.89 24.66
C ALA A 516 12.39 25.14 25.74
N GLY A 517 12.37 23.81 25.66
CA GLY A 517 11.54 23.02 26.57
C GLY A 517 10.05 23.36 26.42
N PRO A 518 9.34 23.72 27.50
CA PRO A 518 7.92 24.07 27.47
C PRO A 518 7.66 25.57 27.20
N THR A 519 8.64 26.36 26.76
CA THR A 519 8.45 27.80 26.47
C THR A 519 8.76 28.16 25.02
N LEU A 520 8.06 29.18 24.52
CA LEU A 520 8.31 29.81 23.21
C LEU A 520 9.36 30.92 23.36
N LYS A 521 10.39 30.91 22.51
CA LYS A 521 11.40 31.98 22.42
C LYS A 521 10.83 33.22 21.72
N LYS A 522 11.60 34.31 21.68
CA LYS A 522 11.24 35.53 20.92
C LYS A 522 10.94 35.21 19.45
N GLU A 523 9.91 35.86 18.89
CA GLU A 523 9.57 35.73 17.46
C GLU A 523 10.75 36.12 16.58
N GLN A 524 11.01 35.32 15.54
CA GLN A 524 12.08 35.53 14.60
C GLN A 524 11.59 36.32 13.36
N PRO A 525 12.48 37.08 12.69
CA PRO A 525 12.06 38.02 11.65
C PRO A 525 11.37 37.34 10.47
N ARG A 526 10.40 38.05 9.90
CA ARG A 526 9.50 37.59 8.83
C ARG A 526 10.27 37.09 7.59
N ARG A 527 10.57 35.80 7.52
CA ARG A 527 11.16 35.14 6.35
C ARG A 527 10.10 34.84 5.28
N ARG A 528 10.56 34.72 4.04
CA ARG A 528 9.83 34.13 2.92
C ARG A 528 10.45 32.76 2.64
N PRO A 529 9.68 31.76 2.20
CA PRO A 529 10.25 30.51 1.69
C PRO A 529 11.22 30.79 0.54
N SER A 530 12.36 30.09 0.52
CA SER A 530 13.38 30.19 -0.53
C SER A 530 12.98 29.50 -1.84
N PHE A 531 12.03 28.56 -1.78
CA PHE A 531 11.54 27.82 -2.94
C PHE A 531 10.38 28.53 -3.64
N THR A 532 10.30 28.36 -4.95
CA THR A 532 9.22 28.85 -5.80
C THR A 532 8.04 27.89 -5.78
N TYR A 533 6.81 28.43 -5.72
CA TYR A 533 5.58 27.66 -5.73
C TYR A 533 4.41 28.51 -6.25
N CYS A 534 3.36 27.85 -6.73
CA CYS A 534 2.19 28.51 -7.30
C CYS A 534 1.26 29.06 -6.21
N LYS A 535 1.42 30.34 -5.85
CA LYS A 535 0.59 30.99 -4.81
C LYS A 535 -0.92 30.89 -5.04
N PRO A 536 -1.48 31.13 -6.26
CA PRO A 536 -2.91 30.96 -6.48
C PRO A 536 -3.41 29.57 -6.08
N PHE A 537 -2.67 28.52 -6.44
CA PHE A 537 -3.01 27.15 -6.08
C PHE A 537 -2.89 26.89 -4.58
N THR A 538 -1.80 27.31 -3.93
CA THR A 538 -1.57 27.06 -2.50
C THR A 538 -2.61 27.72 -1.60
N TRP A 539 -3.12 28.90 -1.95
CA TRP A 539 -4.13 29.63 -1.16
C TRP A 539 -5.58 29.33 -1.57
N ALA A 540 -5.88 29.14 -2.85
CA ALA A 540 -7.26 28.99 -3.35
C ALA A 540 -7.59 27.60 -3.93
N LYS A 541 -6.65 26.64 -3.87
CA LYS A 541 -6.73 25.31 -4.51
C LYS A 541 -7.04 25.35 -6.02
N ARG A 542 -6.82 26.49 -6.68
CA ARG A 542 -7.06 26.72 -8.12
C ARG A 542 -5.92 27.53 -8.72
N CYS A 543 -5.44 27.13 -9.89
CA CYS A 543 -4.49 27.91 -10.68
C CYS A 543 -5.19 28.55 -11.86
N PHE A 544 -5.05 29.86 -12.03
CA PHE A 544 -5.64 30.63 -13.14
C PHE A 544 -4.73 30.68 -14.38
N LYS A 545 -3.65 29.91 -14.42
CA LYS A 545 -2.73 29.79 -15.57
C LYS A 545 -2.77 28.37 -16.12
N ALA A 546 -3.21 28.22 -17.37
CA ALA A 546 -3.28 26.91 -18.05
C ALA A 546 -1.93 26.18 -18.07
N ASN A 547 -0.85 26.89 -18.43
CA ASN A 547 0.51 26.33 -18.48
C ASN A 547 1.36 26.88 -17.32
N CYS A 548 1.03 26.50 -16.09
CA CYS A 548 1.79 26.94 -14.91
C CYS A 548 3.07 26.10 -14.73
N THR A 549 4.23 26.73 -14.86
CA THR A 549 5.55 26.11 -14.62
C THR A 549 5.95 26.05 -13.13
N LEU A 550 5.10 26.56 -12.23
CA LEU A 550 5.36 26.59 -10.79
C LEU A 550 4.67 25.41 -10.09
N GLU A 551 5.39 24.80 -9.15
CA GLU A 551 4.94 23.64 -8.38
C GLU A 551 3.60 23.93 -7.65
N HIS A 552 2.60 23.10 -7.91
CA HIS A 552 1.25 23.17 -7.33
C HIS A 552 1.21 22.50 -5.95
N LEU A 553 1.73 23.19 -4.93
CA LEU A 553 1.73 22.70 -3.54
C LEU A 553 0.46 23.11 -2.79
N THR A 554 -0.11 22.18 -2.01
CA THR A 554 -1.12 22.49 -0.99
C THR A 554 -0.51 23.34 0.14
N MET A 555 -1.34 24.02 0.93
CA MET A 555 -0.85 24.83 2.07
C MET A 555 -0.03 23.99 3.05
N GLU A 556 -0.51 22.78 3.38
CA GLU A 556 0.15 21.83 4.28
C GLU A 556 1.51 21.37 3.73
N ALA A 557 1.58 20.99 2.46
CA ALA A 557 2.83 20.60 1.81
C ALA A 557 3.84 21.75 1.75
N MET A 558 3.36 22.97 1.50
CA MET A 558 4.19 24.20 1.52
C MET A 558 4.72 24.48 2.93
N LEU A 559 3.88 24.39 3.96
CA LEU A 559 4.28 24.59 5.37
C LEU A 559 5.27 23.52 5.85
N HIS A 560 5.09 22.25 5.47
CA HIS A 560 6.06 21.18 5.73
C HIS A 560 7.42 21.48 5.10
N ARG A 561 7.45 21.87 3.82
CA ARG A 561 8.68 22.21 3.11
C ARG A 561 9.36 23.46 3.70
N TYR A 562 8.58 24.42 4.17
CA TYR A 562 9.09 25.62 4.83
C TYR A 562 9.62 25.32 6.26
N ALA A 563 8.98 24.43 7.01
CA ALA A 563 9.52 23.92 8.28
C ALA A 563 10.88 23.22 8.08
N HIS A 564 11.01 22.43 7.01
CA HIS A 564 12.28 21.80 6.63
C HIS A 564 13.36 22.82 6.25
N GLU A 565 13.02 23.91 5.55
CA GLU A 565 13.96 25.01 5.25
C GLU A 565 14.42 25.76 6.51
N ILE A 566 13.56 25.91 7.52
CA ILE A 566 13.89 26.58 8.78
C ILE A 566 14.88 25.75 9.61
N ILE A 567 14.70 24.42 9.67
CA ILE A 567 15.60 23.52 10.42
C ILE A 567 16.89 23.25 9.66
N TYR A 568 16.82 23.08 8.33
CA TYR A 568 17.96 22.81 7.45
C TYR A 568 18.13 23.96 6.44
N PRO A 569 18.62 25.14 6.88
CA PRO A 569 18.88 26.24 5.97
C PRO A 569 19.94 25.83 4.95
N ARG A 570 19.64 25.98 3.66
CA ARG A 570 20.67 25.85 2.62
C ARG A 570 21.79 26.86 2.91
N PRO A 571 23.07 26.49 2.74
CA PRO A 571 24.14 27.48 2.80
C PRO A 571 23.81 28.58 1.80
N SER A 572 23.70 29.83 2.27
CA SER A 572 23.44 30.94 1.37
C SER A 572 24.61 31.01 0.39
N LYS A 573 24.32 31.11 -0.91
CA LYS A 573 25.31 31.60 -1.88
C LYS A 573 25.70 33.00 -1.42
N GLY A 574 26.81 33.08 -0.69
CA GLY A 574 27.33 34.35 -0.20
C GLY A 574 27.54 35.25 -1.38
N LYS A 575 27.10 36.51 -1.27
CA LYS A 575 27.62 37.56 -2.16
C LYS A 575 29.06 37.81 -1.74
N THR A 576 29.98 36.96 -2.19
CA THR A 576 31.40 37.25 -2.16
C THR A 576 31.57 38.54 -2.96
N LYS A 577 31.87 39.65 -2.28
CA LYS A 577 32.41 40.83 -2.97
C LYS A 577 33.70 40.35 -3.64
N ALA A 578 33.78 40.52 -4.96
CA ALA A 578 35.00 40.21 -5.68
C ALA A 578 36.08 41.20 -5.25
N ASN A 579 37.02 40.75 -4.43
CA ASN A 579 38.34 41.36 -4.36
C ASN A 579 39.22 40.61 -5.37
N THR A 580 39.58 41.31 -6.44
CA THR A 580 40.57 40.85 -7.42
C THR A 580 41.97 40.90 -6.83
N SER A 581 42.54 39.74 -6.53
CA SER A 581 43.98 39.54 -6.40
C SER A 581 44.33 38.14 -6.91
N ALA A 582 45.24 38.07 -7.88
CA ALA A 582 45.48 36.88 -8.70
C ALA A 582 46.18 35.73 -7.95
N ALA A 583 45.95 34.51 -8.44
CA ALA A 583 46.75 33.32 -8.21
C ALA A 583 46.97 32.60 -9.57
N PRO A 584 48.08 31.88 -9.78
CA PRO A 584 48.60 31.56 -11.12
C PRO A 584 47.84 30.43 -11.83
N PRO A 585 47.95 30.34 -13.17
CA PRO A 585 47.34 29.26 -13.94
C PRO A 585 48.03 27.91 -13.67
N LEU A 586 47.22 26.85 -13.63
CA LEU A 586 47.69 25.45 -13.64
C LEU A 586 48.25 25.08 -15.03
N PRO A 587 49.22 24.15 -15.10
CA PRO A 587 49.83 23.74 -16.36
C PRO A 587 48.86 22.95 -17.26
N PRO A 588 49.04 22.99 -18.60
CA PRO A 588 48.23 22.22 -19.53
C PRO A 588 48.50 20.71 -19.40
N PRO A 589 47.53 19.85 -19.77
CA PRO A 589 47.72 18.40 -19.80
C PRO A 589 48.76 17.99 -20.86
N PRO A 590 49.52 16.89 -20.65
CA PRO A 590 50.49 16.42 -21.62
C PRO A 590 49.82 15.93 -22.91
N SER A 591 50.43 16.29 -24.04
CA SER A 591 50.02 15.93 -25.39
C SER A 591 50.18 14.43 -25.67
N GLU A 592 49.14 13.81 -26.24
CA GLU A 592 49.27 12.51 -26.89
C GLU A 592 50.16 12.63 -28.14
N VAL A 593 51.12 11.71 -28.26
CA VAL A 593 52.06 11.68 -29.38
C VAL A 593 51.39 11.02 -30.58
N ALA A 594 51.40 11.72 -31.72
CA ALA A 594 50.89 11.19 -32.98
C ALA A 594 51.79 10.07 -33.53
N GLY A 595 51.17 8.96 -33.94
CA GLY A 595 51.78 7.85 -34.68
C GLY A 595 51.01 7.61 -35.98
N THR A 596 51.45 8.29 -37.03
CA THR A 596 51.14 8.13 -38.47
C THR A 596 50.48 6.81 -38.93
N THR A 597 49.46 6.91 -39.78
CA THR A 597 49.54 6.51 -41.21
C THR A 597 48.36 7.08 -42.02
N ASP A 598 48.66 7.62 -43.21
CA ASP A 598 47.67 8.05 -44.20
C ASP A 598 46.93 6.87 -44.87
N GLY A 599 45.70 7.11 -45.32
CA GLY A 599 44.89 6.11 -46.02
C GLY A 599 43.50 6.62 -46.42
N ALA A 600 43.43 7.36 -47.53
CA ALA A 600 42.19 7.92 -48.10
C ALA A 600 41.32 6.82 -48.81
N PRO A 601 40.06 7.12 -49.21
CA PRO A 601 38.96 6.19 -49.01
C PRO A 601 38.51 5.40 -50.25
N ALA A 602 37.78 4.30 -50.01
CA ALA A 602 36.91 3.65 -51.00
C ALA A 602 35.50 3.47 -50.42
N ALA A 603 34.48 3.84 -51.19
CA ALA A 603 33.09 3.79 -50.78
C ALA A 603 32.38 2.53 -51.29
N ALA A 604 31.70 1.82 -50.40
CA ALA A 604 30.58 0.92 -50.66
C ALA A 604 29.73 0.94 -49.36
N SER A 605 28.55 1.58 -49.32
CA SER A 605 27.28 1.07 -49.84
C SER A 605 26.91 -0.30 -49.28
N GLU A 606 26.34 -0.33 -48.07
CA GLU A 606 25.42 -1.40 -47.70
C GLU A 606 24.39 -0.94 -46.66
N THR A 607 23.13 -0.97 -47.08
CA THR A 607 21.95 -0.97 -46.20
C THR A 607 21.77 -2.34 -45.57
N ILE A 608 21.48 -2.38 -44.27
CA ILE A 608 20.34 -3.07 -43.64
C ILE A 608 20.12 -2.46 -42.24
#